data_AF-A0A2S9GHL1-F1
#
_entry.id   AF-A0A2S9GHL1-F1
#
_cell.length_a   1.000
_cell.length_b   1.000
_cell.length_c   1.000
_cell.angle_alpha   90.00
_cell.angle_beta   90.00
_cell.angle_gamma   90.00
#
_symmetry.space_group_name_H-M   'P 1'
#
loop_
_entity.id
_entity.type
_entity.pdbx_description
1 polymer ?
#
loop_
_entity_poly.entity_id
_entity_poly.type
_entity_poly.pdbx_seq_one_letter_code
_entity_poly.pdbx_strand_id
1 'polypeptide(L)'
;LSFAILHPKKYEEIVRLVADRAPSRDTYLAKVRAEITATLNASKINATVEGRPKHYWSIYQKMIVKGRDFDDIHDLVGVRILCD
;
A
#
# COMPACT_ATOMS: atom_id res chain seq x y z
N LEU A 1 -4.29 10.93 12.45
CA LEU A 1 -3.64 12.10 13.09
C LEU A 1 -3.16 11.79 14.51
N SER A 2 -3.95 11.14 15.36
CA SER A 2 -3.56 10.84 16.75
C SER A 2 -2.23 10.08 16.90
N PHE A 3 -1.91 9.17 15.99
CA PHE A 3 -0.65 8.43 16.01
C PHE A 3 0.61 9.32 15.88
N ALA A 4 0.57 10.35 15.03
CA ALA A 4 1.69 11.26 14.86
C ALA A 4 1.96 12.10 16.12
N ILE A 5 0.91 12.36 16.92
CA ILE A 5 1.00 13.14 18.16
C ILE A 5 1.42 12.24 19.35
N LEU A 6 0.83 11.05 19.46
CA LEU A 6 1.13 10.10 20.55
C LEU A 6 2.51 9.45 20.41
N HIS A 7 2.98 9.23 19.18
CA HIS A 7 4.24 8.54 18.91
C HIS A 7 5.04 9.20 17.77
N PRO A 8 5.54 10.44 17.97
CA PRO A 8 6.18 11.21 16.91
C PRO A 8 7.44 10.54 16.33
N LYS A 9 8.30 9.98 17.19
CA LYS A 9 9.53 9.29 16.76
C LYS A 9 9.24 8.05 15.89
N LYS A 10 8.24 7.24 16.28
CA LYS A 10 7.83 6.06 15.52
C LYS A 10 7.11 6.42 14.24
N TYR A 11 6.33 7.49 14.25
CA TYR A 11 5.72 8.01 13.04
C TYR A 11 6.77 8.45 12.01
N GLU A 12 7.78 9.22 12.43
CA GLU A 12 8.85 9.69 11.54
C GLU A 12 9.69 8.53 10.97
N GLU A 13 10.01 7.53 11.81
CA GLU A 13 10.70 6.31 11.40
C GLU A 13 9.95 5.58 10.27
N ILE A 14 8.63 5.38 10.43
CA ILE A 14 7.80 4.73 9.41
C ILE A 14 7.70 5.57 8.15
N VAL A 15 7.56 6.88 8.26
CA VAL A 15 7.47 7.77 7.10
C VAL A 15 8.76 7.70 6.26
N ARG A 16 9.93 7.72 6.91
CA ARG A 16 11.23 7.56 6.20
C ARG A 16 11.33 6.20 5.51
N LEU A 17 11.02 5.13 6.22
CA LEU A 17 11.05 3.76 5.67
C LEU A 17 10.10 3.60 4.47
N VAL A 18 8.91 4.22 4.51
CA VAL A 18 7.95 4.21 3.40
C VAL A 18 8.42 5.07 2.23
N ALA A 19 9.09 6.19 2.49
CA ALA A 19 9.62 7.09 1.46
C ALA A 19 10.76 6.43 0.66
N ASP A 20 11.70 5.76 1.34
CA ASP A 20 12.83 5.08 0.69
C ASP A 20 12.38 4.00 -0.30
N ARG A 21 11.24 3.36 -0.05
CA ARG A 21 10.66 2.31 -0.91
C ARG A 21 9.55 2.79 -1.84
N ALA A 22 9.21 4.08 -1.85
CA ALA A 22 8.17 4.61 -2.72
C ALA A 22 8.45 4.39 -4.23
N PRO A 23 9.69 4.61 -4.75
CA PRO A 23 9.94 4.55 -6.19
C PRO A 23 9.72 3.16 -6.79
N SER A 24 10.27 2.12 -6.15
CA SER A 24 10.16 0.73 -6.61
C SER A 24 8.72 0.22 -6.56
N ARG A 25 7.98 0.66 -5.55
CA ARG A 25 6.59 0.29 -5.32
C ARG A 25 5.65 0.89 -6.35
N ASP A 26 5.82 2.16 -6.69
CA ASP A 26 4.94 2.83 -7.66
C ASP A 26 5.10 2.21 -9.06
N THR A 27 6.32 1.79 -9.44
CA THR A 27 6.56 1.02 -10.67
C THR A 27 5.85 -0.34 -10.65
N TYR A 28 5.95 -1.08 -9.54
CA TYR A 28 5.29 -2.37 -9.39
C TYR A 28 3.76 -2.25 -9.47
N LEU A 29 3.18 -1.28 -8.76
CA LEU A 29 1.75 -0.98 -8.79
C LEU A 29 1.26 -0.60 -10.18
N ALA A 30 2.02 0.24 -10.90
CA ALA A 30 1.66 0.62 -12.26
C ALA A 30 1.58 -0.61 -13.18
N LYS A 31 2.55 -1.53 -13.06
CA LYS A 31 2.57 -2.79 -13.82
C LYS A 31 1.36 -3.67 -13.48
N VAL A 32 1.13 -3.93 -12.18
CA VAL A 32 0.02 -4.77 -11.71
C VAL A 32 -1.33 -4.16 -12.11
N ARG A 33 -1.50 -2.84 -11.97
CA ARG A 33 -2.72 -2.13 -12.38
C ARG A 33 -2.96 -2.29 -13.87
N ALA A 34 -1.93 -2.13 -14.71
CA ALA A 34 -2.05 -2.28 -16.15
C ALA A 34 -2.47 -3.71 -16.54
N GLU A 35 -1.86 -4.73 -15.92
CA GLU A 35 -2.15 -6.14 -16.17
C GLU A 35 -3.58 -6.53 -15.75
N ILE A 36 -4.02 -6.10 -14.57
CA ILE A 36 -5.39 -6.32 -14.09
C ILE A 36 -6.40 -5.62 -15.01
N THR A 37 -6.14 -4.36 -15.36
CA THR A 37 -7.04 -3.58 -16.23
C THR A 37 -7.15 -4.21 -17.62
N ALA A 38 -6.04 -4.68 -18.20
CA ALA A 38 -6.05 -5.36 -19.49
C ALA A 38 -6.88 -6.65 -19.44
N THR A 39 -6.74 -7.44 -18.38
CA THR A 39 -7.47 -8.70 -18.19
C THR A 39 -8.97 -8.47 -18.00
N LEU A 40 -9.35 -7.45 -17.22
CA LEU A 40 -10.75 -7.06 -17.01
C LEU A 40 -11.40 -6.59 -18.31
N ASN A 41 -10.69 -5.77 -19.10
CA ASN A 41 -11.15 -5.31 -20.40
C ASN A 41 -11.31 -6.47 -21.41
N ALA A 42 -10.35 -7.40 -21.44
CA ALA A 42 -10.45 -8.60 -22.28
C ALA A 42 -11.65 -9.49 -21.91
N SER A 43 -11.99 -9.51 -20.63
CA SER A 43 -13.15 -10.24 -20.09
C SER A 43 -14.47 -9.47 -20.22
N LYS A 44 -14.45 -8.26 -20.81
CA LYS A 44 -15.60 -7.34 -20.92
C LYS A 44 -16.25 -7.00 -19.57
N ILE A 45 -15.45 -6.96 -18.51
CA ILE A 45 -15.91 -6.60 -17.16
C ILE A 45 -15.65 -5.09 -16.97
N ASN A 46 -16.71 -4.33 -16.75
CA ASN A 46 -16.60 -2.93 -16.38
C ASN A 46 -16.16 -2.84 -14.91
N ALA A 47 -14.89 -2.51 -14.69
CA ALA A 47 -14.34 -2.36 -13.37
C ALA A 47 -13.30 -1.24 -13.28
N THR A 48 -13.32 -0.50 -12.18
CA THR A 48 -12.36 0.57 -11.90
C THR A 48 -11.30 0.05 -10.94
N VAL A 49 -10.04 0.12 -11.36
CA VAL A 49 -8.88 -0.30 -10.57
C VAL A 49 -8.17 0.92 -10.00
N GLU A 50 -8.11 1.02 -8.68
CA GLU A 50 -7.48 2.12 -7.93
C GLU A 50 -6.42 1.61 -6.97
N GLY A 51 -5.37 2.41 -6.74
CA GLY A 51 -4.40 2.15 -5.69
C GLY A 51 -4.92 2.65 -4.34
N ARG A 52 -4.93 1.80 -3.32
CA ARG A 52 -5.31 2.14 -1.95
C ARG A 52 -4.04 2.28 -1.09
N PRO A 53 -3.58 3.51 -0.81
CA PRO A 53 -2.50 3.71 0.14
C PRO A 53 -2.96 3.29 1.53
N LYS A 54 -2.06 2.64 2.27
CA LYS A 54 -2.34 2.16 3.63
C LYS A 54 -2.00 3.24 4.66
N HIS A 55 -2.80 3.32 5.71
CA HIS A 55 -2.54 4.28 6.79
C HIS A 55 -1.32 3.87 7.62
N TYR A 56 -0.46 4.84 7.97
CA TYR A 56 0.75 4.63 8.78
C TYR A 56 0.50 3.92 10.10
N TRP A 57 -0.64 4.20 10.76
CA TRP A 57 -1.04 3.50 11.98
C TRP A 57 -1.24 1.98 11.74
N SER A 58 -1.89 1.60 10.64
CA SER A 58 -2.10 0.19 10.30
C SER A 58 -0.80 -0.51 9.88
N ILE A 59 0.16 0.24 9.33
CA ILE A 59 1.51 -0.27 9.04
C ILE A 59 2.23 -0.55 10.37
N TYR A 60 2.25 0.43 11.28
CA TYR A 60 2.83 0.29 12.62
C TYR A 60 2.24 -0.89 13.40
N GLN A 61 0.92 -1.02 13.43
CA GLN A 61 0.24 -2.10 14.13
C GLN A 61 0.58 -3.47 13.53
N LYS A 62 0.71 -3.58 12.20
CA LYS A 62 1.15 -4.83 11.56
C LYS A 62 2.61 -5.17 11.90
N MET A 63 3.50 -4.18 11.97
CA MET A 63 4.89 -4.39 12.40
C MET A 63 4.96 -4.91 13.83
N ILE A 64 4.28 -4.25 14.77
CA ILE A 64 4.33 -4.62 16.20
C ILE A 64 3.62 -5.94 16.47
N VAL A 65 2.41 -6.13 15.97
CA VAL A 65 1.57 -7.30 16.32
C VAL A 65 2.06 -8.57 15.63
N LYS A 66 2.64 -8.48 14.43
CA LYS A 66 3.10 -9.66 13.68
C LYS A 66 4.60 -9.92 13.82
N GLY A 67 5.36 -9.05 14.50
CA GLY A 67 6.81 -9.20 14.65
C GLY A 67 7.55 -9.33 13.31
N ARG A 68 6.98 -8.78 12.24
CA ARG A 68 7.56 -8.88 10.90
C ARG A 68 8.47 -7.69 10.65
N ASP A 69 9.60 -7.96 10.04
CA ASP A 69 10.47 -6.91 9.52
C ASP A 69 9.71 -6.08 8.49
N PHE A 70 10.03 -4.78 8.44
CA PHE A 70 9.44 -3.85 7.48
C PHE A 70 9.59 -4.36 6.03
N ASP A 71 10.64 -5.14 5.79
CA ASP A 71 10.97 -5.77 4.52
C ASP A 71 9.91 -6.76 4.04
N ASP A 72 9.27 -7.48 4.96
CA ASP A 72 8.17 -8.40 4.68
C ASP A 72 6.85 -7.67 4.41
N ILE A 73 6.77 -6.36 4.67
CA ILE A 73 5.59 -5.54 4.40
C ILE A 73 5.59 -5.12 2.93
N HIS A 74 5.49 -6.10 2.04
CA HIS A 74 5.17 -5.89 0.63
C HIS A 74 3.74 -5.35 0.43
N ASP A 75 2.88 -5.52 1.45
CA ASP A 75 1.47 -5.16 1.50
C ASP A 75 1.25 -3.66 1.88
N LEU A 76 2.12 -2.76 1.41
CA LEU A 76 2.01 -1.32 1.69
C LEU A 76 0.92 -0.63 0.85
N VAL A 77 0.58 -1.20 -0.30
CA VAL A 77 -0.46 -0.65 -1.17
C VAL A 77 -1.34 -1.78 -1.66
N GLY A 78 -2.62 -1.70 -1.30
CA GLY A 78 -3.64 -2.60 -1.82
C GLY A 78 -4.17 -2.08 -3.14
N VAL A 79 -4.65 -2.98 -3.99
CA VAL A 79 -5.44 -2.61 -5.17
C VAL A 79 -6.91 -2.71 -4.79
N ARG A 80 -7.69 -1.66 -5.08
CA ARG A 80 -9.15 -1.65 -4.96
C ARG A 80 -9.75 -1.83 -6.35
N ILE A 81 -10.66 -2.79 -6.47
CA ILE A 81 -11.43 -3.04 -7.69
C ILE A 81 -12.89 -2.73 -7.36
N LEU A 82 -13.51 -1.84 -8.13
CA LEU A 82 -14.92 -1.50 -8.06
C LEU A 82 -15.60 -2.02 -9.33
N CYS A 83 -16.68 -2.78 -9.19
CA CYS A 83 -17.48 -3.28 -10.31
C CYS A 83 -18.91 -2.73 -10.20
N ASP A 84 -19.59 -2.58 -11.34
CA ASP A 84 -21.04 -2.32 -11.41
C ASP A 84 -21.85 -3.63 -11.35
#